data_AF-A0A7V1SJW4-F1
#
_entry.id   AF-A0A7V1SJW4-F1
#
_cell.length_a   1.000
_cell.length_b   1.000
_cell.length_c   1.000
_cell.angle_alpha   90.00
_cell.angle_beta   90.00
_cell.angle_gamma   90.00
#
_symmetry.space_group_name_H-M   'P 1'
#
loop_
_entity.id
_entity.type
_entity.pdbx_description
1 polymer ?
#
loop_
_entity_poly.entity_id
_entity_poly.type
_entity_poly.pdbx_seq_one_letter_code
_entity_poly.pdbx_strand_id
1 'polypeptide(L)'
;MAIGNLAKSLTCGSALIHELEGRQVPSEVPAIAFHSPVDNMVLPAESLNPPSGWREELTDPICHVAMLYHGPTIKRVLNQMKRAIVPTGT
;
A
#
# COMPACT_ATOMS: atom_id res chain seq x y z
N MET A 1 7.23 -3.17 18.32
CA MET A 1 5.78 -3.43 18.46
C MET A 1 5.11 -2.16 18.94
N ALA A 2 4.06 -1.70 18.26
CA ALA A 2 3.28 -0.54 18.71
C ALA A 2 2.40 -0.93 19.92
N ILE A 3 2.15 0.00 20.83
CA ILE A 3 1.44 -0.25 22.08
C ILE A 3 0.19 0.65 22.12
N GLY A 4 -0.95 0.08 22.57
CA GLY A 4 -2.20 0.81 22.78
C GLY A 4 -3.36 0.31 21.93
N ASN A 5 -4.54 0.91 22.11
CA ASN A 5 -5.77 0.50 21.42
C ASN A 5 -5.68 0.66 19.91
N LEU A 6 -4.97 1.69 19.43
CA LEU A 6 -4.72 1.88 18.00
C LEU A 6 -3.87 0.75 17.41
N ALA A 7 -2.81 0.33 18.10
CA ALA A 7 -1.96 -0.77 17.63
C ALA A 7 -2.76 -2.09 17.54
N LYS A 8 -3.62 -2.35 18.53
CA LYS A 8 -4.51 -3.51 18.54
C LYS A 8 -5.54 -3.46 17.40
N SER A 9 -6.10 -2.28 17.11
CA SER A 9 -7.08 -2.14 16.03
C SER A 9 -6.47 -2.32 14.64
N LEU A 10 -5.17 -2.08 14.47
CA LEU A 10 -4.45 -2.26 13.19
C LEU A 10 -3.83 -3.65 13.02
N THR A 11 -3.98 -4.54 14.00
CA THR A 11 -3.45 -5.91 13.90
C THR A 11 -4.19 -6.68 12.80
N CYS A 12 -3.47 -7.49 12.02
CA CYS A 12 -4.06 -8.37 11.02
C CYS A 12 -5.19 -9.22 11.63
N GLY A 13 -6.35 -9.26 10.97
CA GLY A 13 -7.53 -9.98 11.44
C GLY A 13 -8.25 -9.36 12.65
N SER A 14 -7.90 -8.13 13.06
CA SER A 14 -8.68 -7.40 14.06
C SER A 14 -10.11 -7.15 13.55
N ALA A 15 -11.03 -6.86 14.47
CA ALA A 15 -12.41 -6.52 14.11
C ALA A 15 -12.50 -5.33 13.12
N LEU A 16 -11.63 -4.33 13.29
CA LEU A 16 -11.58 -3.18 12.39
C LEU A 16 -11.07 -3.58 10.99
N ILE A 17 -9.99 -4.36 10.90
CA ILE A 17 -9.45 -4.80 9.61
C ILE A 17 -10.47 -5.66 8.87
N HIS A 18 -11.11 -6.61 9.56
CA HIS A 18 -12.16 -7.45 8.98
C HIS A 18 -13.38 -6.64 8.50
N GLU A 19 -13.78 -5.59 9.25
CA GLU A 19 -14.84 -4.68 8.81
C GLU A 19 -14.46 -3.92 7.52
N LEU A 20 -13.22 -3.45 7.42
CA LEU A 20 -12.71 -2.74 6.24
C LEU A 20 -12.60 -3.67 5.03
N GLU A 21 -12.11 -4.89 5.21
CA GLU A 21 -12.03 -5.92 4.17
C GLU A 21 -13.41 -6.27 3.60
N GLY A 22 -14.41 -6.45 4.48
CA GLY A 22 -15.79 -6.72 4.07
C GLY A 22 -16.48 -5.54 3.37
N ARG A 23 -15.91 -4.34 3.45
CA ARG A 23 -16.40 -3.11 2.81
C ARG A 23 -15.58 -2.68 1.61
N GLN A 24 -14.63 -3.48 1.13
CA GLN A 24 -13.80 -3.09 0.00
C GLN A 24 -14.67 -2.72 -1.23
N VAL A 25 -14.79 -1.41 -1.46
CA VAL A 25 -15.42 -0.86 -2.65
C VAL A 25 -14.35 -0.80 -3.74
N PRO A 26 -14.64 -1.23 -4.98
CA PRO A 26 -13.73 -1.06 -6.09
C PRO A 26 -13.25 0.40 -6.21
N SER A 27 -11.96 0.59 -6.46
CA SER A 27 -11.42 1.94 -6.59
C SER A 27 -12.02 2.64 -7.83
N GLU A 28 -12.63 3.80 -7.64
CA GLU A 28 -13.13 4.65 -8.74
C GLU A 28 -12.00 5.38 -9.47
N VAL A 29 -10.78 5.35 -8.91
CA VAL A 29 -9.58 5.94 -9.47
C VAL A 29 -8.50 4.88 -9.69
N PRO A 30 -7.62 5.04 -10.68
CA PRO A 30 -6.45 4.17 -10.82
C PRO A 30 -5.60 4.20 -9.55
N ALA A 31 -5.38 3.04 -8.94
CA ALA A 31 -4.60 2.90 -7.72
C ALA A 31 -3.46 1.89 -7.89
N ILE A 32 -2.31 2.20 -7.29
CA ILE A 32 -1.12 1.35 -7.34
C ILE A 32 -0.59 1.21 -5.92
N ALA A 33 -0.39 -0.03 -5.48
CA ALA A 33 0.25 -0.35 -4.21
C ALA A 33 1.74 -0.62 -4.43
N PHE A 34 2.59 0.29 -3.94
CA PHE A 34 4.02 0.07 -3.84
C PHE A 34 4.34 -0.51 -2.47
N HIS A 35 4.88 -1.71 -2.41
CA HIS A 35 5.28 -2.35 -1.16
C HIS A 35 6.61 -3.09 -1.29
N SER A 36 7.28 -3.26 -0.14
CA SER A 36 8.60 -3.87 -0.09
C SER A 36 8.51 -5.37 0.18
N PRO A 37 9.29 -6.20 -0.52
CA PRO A 37 9.35 -7.64 -0.24
C PRO A 37 10.03 -7.96 1.12
N VAL A 38 10.66 -6.97 1.75
CA VAL A 38 11.30 -7.10 3.08
C VAL A 38 10.75 -6.08 4.07
N ASP A 39 9.46 -5.75 3.94
CA ASP A 39 8.75 -4.94 4.93
C ASP A 39 8.90 -5.58 6.32
N ASN A 40 9.23 -4.75 7.30
CA ASN A 40 9.53 -5.16 8.66
C ASN A 40 8.52 -4.64 9.69
N MET A 41 7.40 -4.05 9.23
CA MET A 41 6.38 -3.45 10.08
C MET A 41 4.97 -3.97 9.80
N VAL A 42 4.62 -4.18 8.53
CA VAL A 42 3.32 -4.72 8.14
C VAL A 42 3.47 -6.23 7.98
N LEU A 43 3.02 -6.96 9.00
CA LEU A 43 3.17 -8.41 9.09
C LEU A 43 1.83 -9.06 9.51
N PRO A 44 1.51 -10.26 8.98
CA PRO A 44 2.33 -11.06 8.05
C PRO A 44 2.36 -10.47 6.62
N ALA A 45 3.19 -11.01 5.74
CA ALA A 45 3.44 -10.42 4.42
C ALA A 45 2.17 -10.30 3.56
N GLU A 46 1.19 -11.19 3.78
CA GLU A 46 -0.10 -11.16 3.09
C GLU A 46 -0.93 -9.91 3.45
N SER A 47 -0.63 -9.24 4.57
CA SER A 47 -1.26 -7.95 4.93
C SER A 47 -0.82 -6.80 4.03
N LEU A 48 0.17 -6.99 3.16
CA LEU A 48 0.56 -6.02 2.13
C LEU A 48 -0.26 -6.16 0.84
N ASN A 49 -1.05 -7.23 0.70
CA ASN A 49 -1.85 -7.46 -0.49
C ASN A 49 -2.88 -6.33 -0.65
N PRO A 50 -2.89 -5.63 -1.79
CA PRO A 50 -3.82 -4.54 -1.98
C PRO A 50 -5.24 -5.06 -2.27
N PRO A 51 -6.27 -4.21 -2.10
CA PRO A 51 -7.63 -4.52 -2.52
C PRO A 51 -7.72 -4.85 -4.01
N SER A 52 -8.76 -5.59 -4.39
CA SER A 52 -9.01 -5.91 -5.81
C SER A 52 -9.12 -4.65 -6.67
N GLY A 53 -8.56 -4.72 -7.88
CA GLY A 53 -8.52 -3.61 -8.85
C GLY A 53 -7.33 -2.67 -8.71
N TRP A 54 -6.53 -2.79 -7.64
CA TRP A 54 -5.27 -2.07 -7.52
C TRP A 54 -4.17 -2.78 -8.31
N ARG A 55 -3.29 -2.02 -8.95
CA ARG A 55 -2.06 -2.58 -9.50
C ARG A 55 -1.03 -2.74 -8.40
N GLU A 56 -0.36 -3.88 -8.36
CA GLU A 56 0.69 -4.15 -7.40
C GLU A 56 2.08 -3.91 -8.02
N GLU A 57 2.97 -3.26 -7.27
CA GLU A 57 4.35 -3.04 -7.68
C GLU A 57 5.33 -3.23 -6.51
N LEU A 58 6.20 -4.24 -6.60
CA LEU A 58 7.27 -4.40 -5.62
C LEU A 58 8.30 -3.27 -5.72
N THR A 59 8.78 -2.80 -4.58
CA THR A 59 9.95 -1.93 -4.47
C THR A 59 11.24 -2.74 -4.34
N ASP A 60 12.37 -2.04 -4.31
CA ASP A 60 13.63 -2.63 -3.87
C ASP A 60 13.52 -3.12 -2.40
N PRO A 61 14.35 -4.10 -1.99
CA PRO A 61 14.25 -4.70 -0.66
C PRO A 61 14.71 -3.72 0.43
N ILE A 62 13.75 -2.97 0.97
CA ILE A 62 13.98 -1.85 1.89
C ILE A 62 12.97 -1.94 3.04
N CYS A 63 13.38 -1.56 4.25
CA CYS A 63 12.45 -1.58 5.39
C CYS A 63 11.31 -0.56 5.21
N HIS A 64 10.18 -0.81 5.89
CA HIS A 64 8.91 -0.09 5.69
C HIS A 64 9.07 1.44 5.63
N VAL A 65 9.72 2.01 6.65
CA VAL A 65 9.89 3.46 6.78
C VAL A 65 10.91 4.00 5.79
N ALA A 66 12.00 3.27 5.54
CA ALA A 66 13.04 3.73 4.61
C ALA A 66 12.54 3.78 3.15
N MET A 67 11.54 2.97 2.80
CA MET A 67 10.89 3.01 1.48
C MET A 67 10.37 4.40 1.13
N LEU A 68 9.86 5.16 2.11
CA LEU A 68 9.33 6.52 1.93
C LEU A 68 10.40 7.53 1.47
N TYR A 69 11.67 7.26 1.78
CA TYR A 69 12.80 8.13 1.44
C TYR A 69 13.66 7.55 0.31
N HIS A 70 13.29 6.39 -0.23
CA HIS A 70 14.08 5.72 -1.25
C HIS A 70 13.93 6.40 -2.61
N GLY A 71 15.01 7.05 -3.07
CA GLY A 71 15.02 7.84 -4.30
C GLY A 71 14.47 7.11 -5.55
N PRO A 72 14.91 5.88 -5.86
CA PRO A 72 14.33 5.09 -6.95
C PRO A 72 12.82 4.84 -6.82
N THR A 73 12.33 4.51 -5.63
CA THR A 73 10.89 4.32 -5.37
C THR A 73 10.12 5.63 -5.59
N ILE A 74 10.62 6.74 -5.06
CA ILE A 74 10.01 8.07 -5.26
C ILE A 74 9.94 8.42 -6.75
N LYS A 75 11.01 8.19 -7.52
CA LYS A 75 11.02 8.43 -8.98
C LYS A 75 9.96 7.60 -9.70
N ARG A 76 9.78 6.34 -9.30
CA ARG A 76 8.73 5.46 -9.86
C ARG A 76 7.34 6.02 -9.58
N VAL A 77 7.05 6.41 -8.33
CA VAL A 77 5.77 7.02 -7.94
C VAL A 77 5.49 8.29 -8.74
N LEU A 78 6.47 9.20 -8.82
CA LEU A 78 6.33 10.45 -9.58
C LEU A 78 6.07 10.21 -11.07
N ASN A 79 6.69 9.19 -11.67
CA ASN A 79 6.42 8.82 -13.05
C ASN A 79 4.98 8.34 -13.25
N GLN A 80 4.41 7.59 -12.29
CA GLN A 80 3.00 7.17 -12.35
C GLN A 80 2.05 8.36 -12.21
N MET A 81 2.31 9.25 -11.26
CA MET A 81 1.49 10.46 -11.08
C MET A 81 1.49 11.32 -12.36
N LYS A 82 2.66 11.52 -12.98
CA LYS A 82 2.75 12.27 -14.24
C LYS A 82 1.95 11.63 -15.37
N ARG A 83 1.94 10.30 -15.48
CA ARG A 83 1.15 9.57 -16.49
C ARG A 83 -0.35 9.73 -16.25
N ALA A 84 -0.79 9.74 -14.99
CA ALA A 84 -2.20 9.91 -14.63
C ALA A 84 -2.72 11.33 -14.91
N ILE A 85 -1.83 12.34 -14.95
CA ILE A 85 -2.20 13.74 -15.22
C ILE A 85 -2.34 14.03 -16.72
N VAL A 86 -1.87 13.14 -17.60
CA VAL A 86 -2.11 13.29 -19.05
C VAL A 86 -3.59 12.99 -19.30
N PRO A 87 -4.39 13.94 -19.81
CA PRO A 87 -5.79 13.70 -20.10
C PRO A 87 -5.86 12.53 -21.09
N THR A 88 -6.65 11.51 -20.75
CA THR A 88 -7.09 10.54 -21.74
C THR A 88 -8.09 11.26 -22.62
N GLY A 89 -7.59 12.03 -23.59
CA GLY A 89 -8.40 12.59 -24.65
C GLY A 89 -8.73 11.49 -25.64
N THR A 90 -9.98 11.04 -25.65
CA THR A 90 -10.85 10.83 -26.82
C THR A 90 -12.22 10.34 -26.37
#